data_AF-A0A8D0VHF4-F1
#
_entry.id   AF-A0A8D0VHF4-F1
#
_cell.length_a   1.000
_cell.length_b   1.000
_cell.length_c   1.000
_cell.angle_alpha   90.00
_cell.angle_beta   90.00
_cell.angle_gamma   90.00
#
_symmetry.space_group_name_H-M   'P 1'
#
loop_
_entity.id
_entity.type
_entity.pdbx_description
1 polymer ?
#
loop_
_entity_poly.entity_id
_entity_poly.type
_entity_poly.pdbx_seq_one_letter_code
_entity_poly.pdbx_strand_id
1 'polypeptide(L)'
;MLLSIPAQVAIQLNDTHPALAIPELMRIFVDIEKLPWSKAWGITQKTFAYTNHTVLPEALERWPVELVEKLLPRHLQIIYEINQKHLDKIAALFPKDVDRLRRMSLIEEEGGKRINMAHLCIVGSHAVNGVAKIHSDIVKTQVFKDFSELEPDKFQNKTNGITPRRWLLLCNPGLAELIAEKIGEDYVKDLSQLTKLHHFLGDDVFLREISNVKQENKLKFSQFLEKEYKVKINPASMFDVQVKRIHEYKRQLMNCLHVITMYNRIKKDPKKLFVPRTVIIGGKAAPGYHMAKLIIKLITSVAEVVNNDPVVGSKLKVIFLENYRVSLAEKVIPATDLSEQISTAGTEASGTGNMKFMLNGALTIGTMDGANVEMAEEAGEENLFIFGMRVEDVAALDK
;
A
#
# COMPACT_ATOMS: atom_id res chain seq x y z
N MET A 1 -15.40 -3.74 -36.72
CA MET A 1 -14.17 -3.97 -35.95
C MET A 1 -14.10 -3.09 -34.70
N LEU A 2 -14.19 -1.76 -34.80
CA LEU A 2 -14.13 -0.89 -33.60
C LEU A 2 -15.23 -1.14 -32.54
N LEU A 3 -16.42 -1.58 -32.96
CA LEU A 3 -17.52 -1.88 -32.05
C LEU A 3 -17.28 -3.11 -31.15
N SER A 4 -16.37 -4.01 -31.51
CA SER A 4 -16.06 -5.20 -30.72
C SER A 4 -14.94 -4.96 -29.70
N ILE A 5 -14.35 -3.75 -29.66
CA ILE A 5 -13.27 -3.40 -28.73
C ILE A 5 -13.62 -3.78 -27.28
N PRO A 6 -14.81 -3.47 -26.73
CA PRO A 6 -15.10 -3.80 -25.33
C PRO A 6 -15.18 -5.31 -25.05
N ALA A 7 -15.36 -6.13 -26.09
CA ALA A 7 -15.38 -7.59 -25.96
C ALA A 7 -13.98 -8.22 -26.08
N GLN A 8 -12.98 -7.46 -26.52
CA GLN A 8 -11.63 -7.96 -26.79
C GLN A 8 -10.54 -7.23 -26.00
N VAL A 9 -10.82 -6.03 -25.51
CA VAL A 9 -9.87 -5.13 -24.87
C VAL A 9 -10.46 -4.61 -23.58
N ALA A 10 -9.71 -4.75 -22.49
CA ALA A 10 -9.97 -4.12 -21.21
C ALA A 10 -8.74 -3.29 -20.83
N ILE A 11 -8.96 -2.04 -20.42
CA ILE A 11 -7.89 -1.14 -20.00
C ILE A 11 -8.09 -0.79 -18.52
N GLN A 12 -7.17 -1.25 -17.67
CA GLN A 12 -7.17 -0.92 -16.25
C GLN A 12 -6.36 0.36 -16.00
N LEU A 13 -7.02 1.38 -15.45
CA LEU A 13 -6.40 2.60 -14.95
C LEU A 13 -5.97 2.37 -13.51
N ASN A 14 -4.66 2.22 -13.28
CA ASN A 14 -4.12 2.10 -11.92
C ASN A 14 -3.78 3.51 -11.40
N ASP A 15 -4.56 3.98 -10.41
CA ASP A 15 -4.64 5.38 -10.00
C ASP A 15 -5.04 6.33 -11.16
N THR A 16 -4.92 7.64 -10.92
CA THR A 16 -5.34 8.68 -11.87
C THR A 16 -4.30 9.01 -12.94
N HIS A 17 -3.06 8.53 -12.81
CA HIS A 17 -1.99 8.86 -13.76
C HIS A 17 -2.34 8.58 -15.24
N PRO A 18 -2.99 7.44 -15.60
CA PRO A 18 -3.38 7.15 -16.97
C PRO A 18 -4.77 7.69 -17.36
N ALA A 19 -5.40 8.57 -16.56
CA ALA A 19 -6.77 9.05 -16.78
C ALA A 19 -6.98 9.70 -18.17
N LEU A 20 -5.94 10.31 -18.74
CA LEU A 20 -5.97 10.91 -20.08
C LEU A 20 -6.17 9.88 -21.21
N ALA A 21 -6.02 8.57 -20.94
CA ALA A 21 -6.37 7.53 -21.89
C ALA A 21 -7.87 7.58 -22.28
N ILE A 22 -8.75 8.02 -21.38
CA ILE A 22 -10.19 8.17 -21.63
C ILE A 22 -10.44 9.23 -22.73
N PRO A 23 -10.04 10.50 -22.56
CA PRO A 23 -10.24 11.51 -23.60
C PRO A 23 -9.40 11.24 -24.85
N GLU A 24 -8.24 10.57 -24.75
CA GLU A 24 -7.46 10.20 -25.93
C GLU A 24 -8.18 9.14 -26.78
N LEU A 25 -8.76 8.10 -26.16
CA LEU A 25 -9.54 7.11 -26.90
C LEU A 25 -10.76 7.75 -27.56
N MET A 26 -11.42 8.68 -26.86
CA MET A 26 -12.50 9.48 -27.43
C MET A 26 -12.03 10.33 -28.61
N ARG A 27 -10.85 10.96 -28.51
CA ARG A 27 -10.26 11.76 -29.60
C ARG A 27 -10.03 10.91 -30.83
N ILE A 28 -9.43 9.72 -30.67
CA ILE A 28 -9.20 8.79 -31.78
C ILE A 28 -10.53 8.38 -32.41
N PHE A 29 -11.51 7.96 -31.61
CA PHE A 29 -12.80 7.50 -32.13
C PHE A 29 -13.59 8.59 -32.86
N VAL A 30 -13.63 9.82 -32.33
CA VAL A 30 -14.42 10.91 -32.90
C VAL A 30 -13.67 11.59 -34.04
N ASP A 31 -12.40 11.93 -33.83
CA ASP A 31 -11.68 12.79 -34.76
C ASP A 31 -11.03 12.01 -35.91
N ILE A 32 -10.59 10.78 -35.67
CA ILE A 32 -9.90 9.95 -36.67
C ILE A 32 -10.88 8.96 -37.28
N GLU A 33 -11.52 8.13 -36.45
CA GLU A 33 -12.43 7.06 -36.89
C GLU A 33 -13.85 7.55 -37.21
N LYS A 34 -14.12 8.85 -36.99
CA LYS A 34 -15.38 9.53 -37.31
C LYS A 34 -16.62 8.86 -36.72
N LEU A 35 -16.49 8.25 -35.55
CA LEU A 35 -17.62 7.68 -34.83
C LEU A 35 -18.50 8.79 -34.24
N PRO A 36 -19.83 8.64 -34.28
CA PRO A 36 -20.73 9.50 -33.52
C PRO A 36 -20.36 9.48 -32.02
N TRP A 37 -20.40 10.65 -31.38
CA TRP A 37 -19.97 10.80 -29.98
C TRP A 37 -20.60 9.77 -29.04
N SER A 38 -21.92 9.58 -29.10
CA SER A 38 -22.63 8.64 -28.22
C SER A 38 -22.13 7.20 -28.37
N LYS A 39 -21.80 6.80 -29.60
CA LYS A 39 -21.26 5.48 -29.92
C LYS A 39 -19.81 5.34 -29.43
N ALA A 40 -18.98 6.35 -29.67
CA ALA A 40 -17.61 6.40 -29.16
C ALA A 40 -17.59 6.32 -27.63
N TRP A 41 -18.42 7.12 -26.95
CA TRP A 41 -18.50 7.16 -25.50
C TRP A 41 -18.95 5.83 -24.90
N GLY A 42 -19.97 5.19 -25.49
CA GLY A 42 -20.43 3.87 -25.06
C GLY A 42 -19.37 2.77 -25.19
N ILE A 43 -18.48 2.85 -26.19
CA ILE A 43 -17.33 1.93 -26.33
C ILE A 43 -16.28 2.25 -25.27
N THR A 44 -15.89 3.52 -25.13
CA THR A 44 -14.92 4.00 -24.15
C THR A 44 -15.29 3.56 -22.74
N GLN A 45 -16.50 3.85 -22.27
CA GLN A 45 -16.93 3.48 -20.91
C GLN A 45 -16.84 1.97 -20.66
N LYS A 46 -17.23 1.15 -21.63
CA LYS A 46 -17.17 -0.33 -21.52
C LYS A 46 -15.75 -0.90 -21.63
N THR A 47 -14.77 -0.09 -22.02
CA THR A 47 -13.37 -0.51 -22.20
C THR A 47 -12.53 -0.24 -20.96
N PHE A 48 -12.81 0.85 -20.24
CA PHE A 48 -12.03 1.27 -19.07
C PHE A 48 -12.58 0.77 -17.74
N ALA A 49 -11.68 0.37 -16.84
CA ALA A 49 -11.92 0.14 -15.42
C ALA A 49 -10.87 0.89 -14.59
N TYR A 50 -11.22 1.33 -13.38
CA TYR A 50 -10.38 2.19 -12.54
C TYR A 50 -10.11 1.57 -11.17
N THR A 51 -8.83 1.39 -10.82
CA THR A 51 -8.40 1.05 -9.45
C THR A 51 -7.95 2.30 -8.72
N ASN A 52 -8.55 2.59 -7.57
CA ASN A 52 -8.09 3.61 -6.64
C ASN A 52 -7.17 2.98 -5.57
N HIS A 53 -6.00 3.56 -5.32
CA HIS A 53 -5.05 3.10 -4.30
C HIS A 53 -4.88 4.09 -3.12
N THR A 54 -5.76 5.08 -2.98
CA THR A 54 -5.56 6.14 -1.99
C THR A 54 -6.87 6.80 -1.57
N VAL A 55 -6.98 7.04 -0.26
CA VAL A 55 -8.01 7.88 0.35
C VAL A 55 -7.53 9.32 0.57
N LEU A 56 -6.22 9.56 0.44
CA LEU A 56 -5.59 10.85 0.71
C LEU A 56 -5.80 11.82 -0.47
N PRO A 57 -6.32 13.05 -0.23
CA PRO A 57 -6.62 14.02 -1.28
C PRO A 57 -5.43 14.38 -2.16
N GLU A 58 -4.22 14.44 -1.60
CA GLU A 58 -3.00 14.80 -2.33
C GLU A 58 -2.62 13.80 -3.43
N ALA A 59 -3.14 12.57 -3.37
CA ALA A 59 -2.91 11.55 -4.38
C ALA A 59 -4.07 11.43 -5.39
N LEU A 60 -5.14 12.22 -5.23
CA LEU A 60 -6.19 12.38 -6.23
C LEU A 60 -5.86 13.57 -7.13
N GLU A 61 -5.22 13.32 -8.27
CA GLU A 61 -4.64 14.38 -9.10
C GLU A 61 -5.66 15.45 -9.54
N ARG A 62 -5.21 16.71 -9.47
CA ARG A 62 -5.91 17.89 -9.98
C ARG A 62 -5.01 18.66 -10.93
N TRP A 63 -5.46 18.87 -12.16
CA TRP A 63 -4.69 19.62 -13.15
C TRP A 63 -5.33 20.97 -13.42
N PRO A 64 -4.59 22.09 -13.34
CA PRO A 64 -5.10 23.39 -13.76
C PRO A 64 -5.61 23.34 -15.20
N VAL A 65 -6.83 23.85 -15.43
CA VAL A 65 -7.44 23.86 -16.77
C VAL A 65 -6.55 24.59 -17.77
N GLU A 66 -5.97 25.73 -17.39
CA GLU A 66 -5.07 26.53 -18.24
C GLU A 66 -3.85 25.73 -18.73
N LEU A 67 -3.33 24.85 -17.88
CA LEU A 67 -2.20 23.98 -18.24
C LEU A 67 -2.62 22.96 -19.30
N VAL A 68 -3.79 22.32 -19.10
CA VAL A 68 -4.33 21.33 -20.04
C VAL A 68 -4.76 22.00 -21.35
N GLU A 69 -5.31 23.21 -21.31
CA GLU A 69 -5.65 24.00 -22.49
C GLU A 69 -4.42 24.26 -23.36
N LYS A 70 -3.31 24.66 -22.73
CA LYS A 70 -2.06 24.97 -23.43
C LYS A 70 -1.41 23.72 -24.05
N LEU A 71 -1.47 22.58 -23.37
CA LEU A 71 -0.77 21.36 -23.80
C LEU A 71 -1.63 20.43 -24.65
N LEU A 72 -2.90 20.28 -24.30
CA LEU A 72 -3.84 19.28 -24.82
C LEU A 72 -5.22 19.92 -25.08
N PRO A 73 -5.31 20.95 -25.95
CA PRO A 73 -6.54 21.72 -26.16
C PRO A 73 -7.71 20.86 -26.63
N ARG A 74 -7.45 19.85 -27.47
CA ARG A 74 -8.50 18.94 -27.94
C ARG A 74 -9.03 18.03 -26.82
N HIS A 75 -8.15 17.53 -25.96
CA HIS A 75 -8.55 16.71 -24.80
C HIS A 75 -9.40 17.53 -23.84
N LEU A 76 -9.06 18.81 -23.64
CA LEU A 76 -9.87 19.70 -22.81
C LEU A 76 -11.30 19.85 -23.34
N GLN A 77 -11.46 20.05 -24.66
CA GLN A 77 -12.79 20.10 -25.29
C GLN A 77 -13.59 18.81 -25.04
N ILE A 78 -12.93 17.66 -25.19
CA ILE A 78 -13.55 16.35 -24.93
C ILE A 78 -13.94 16.20 -23.46
N ILE A 79 -13.07 16.61 -22.53
CA ILE A 79 -13.35 16.57 -21.09
C ILE A 79 -14.54 17.47 -20.74
N TYR A 80 -14.63 18.68 -21.31
CA TYR A 80 -15.78 19.54 -21.11
C TYR A 80 -17.08 18.94 -21.65
N GLU A 81 -17.06 18.32 -22.83
CA GLU A 81 -18.23 17.63 -23.39
C GLU A 81 -18.65 16.43 -22.50
N ILE A 82 -17.68 15.66 -21.98
CA ILE A 82 -17.95 14.59 -21.00
C ILE A 82 -18.60 15.18 -19.75
N ASN A 83 -18.04 16.26 -19.20
CA ASN A 83 -18.54 16.92 -18.00
C ASN A 83 -19.97 17.43 -18.19
N GLN A 84 -20.24 18.14 -19.31
CA GLN A 84 -21.57 18.67 -19.60
C GLN A 84 -22.61 17.55 -19.65
N LYS A 85 -22.36 16.50 -20.44
CA LYS A 85 -23.30 15.36 -20.54
C LYS A 85 -23.48 14.62 -19.21
N HIS A 86 -22.42 14.53 -18.40
CA HIS A 86 -22.50 13.96 -17.07
C HIS A 86 -23.41 14.81 -16.16
N LEU A 87 -23.16 16.12 -16.09
CA LEU A 87 -23.94 17.03 -15.24
C LEU A 87 -25.40 17.15 -15.70
N ASP A 88 -25.68 17.11 -17.01
CA ASP A 88 -27.05 17.05 -17.52
C ASP A 88 -27.80 15.83 -16.99
N LYS A 89 -27.14 14.65 -16.96
CA LYS A 89 -27.69 13.42 -16.38
C LYS A 89 -27.93 13.59 -14.87
N ILE A 90 -26.98 14.18 -14.14
CA ILE A 90 -27.13 14.40 -12.68
C ILE A 90 -28.27 15.37 -12.39
N ALA A 91 -28.38 16.48 -13.13
CA ALA A 91 -29.43 17.47 -12.96
C ALA A 91 -30.83 16.89 -13.23
N ALA A 92 -30.95 16.00 -14.23
CA ALA A 92 -32.19 15.31 -14.53
C ALA A 92 -32.61 14.31 -13.43
N LEU A 93 -31.65 13.62 -12.82
CA LEU A 93 -31.92 12.64 -11.76
C LEU A 93 -32.15 13.30 -10.38
N PHE A 94 -31.48 14.41 -10.11
CA PHE A 94 -31.51 15.10 -8.82
C PHE A 94 -31.80 16.61 -8.97
N PRO A 95 -32.97 17.00 -9.51
CA PRO A 95 -33.26 18.40 -9.88
C PRO A 95 -33.28 19.40 -8.71
N LYS A 96 -33.27 18.92 -7.46
CA LYS A 96 -33.29 19.76 -6.24
C LYS A 96 -31.96 19.77 -5.47
N ASP A 97 -30.96 19.00 -5.89
CA ASP A 97 -29.65 18.88 -5.22
C ASP A 97 -28.58 19.55 -6.09
N VAL A 98 -28.59 20.88 -6.12
CA VAL A 98 -27.64 21.68 -6.92
C VAL A 98 -26.20 21.45 -6.44
N ASP A 99 -26.00 21.26 -5.14
CA ASP A 99 -24.67 21.01 -4.58
C ASP A 99 -24.08 19.67 -5.05
N ARG A 100 -24.91 18.65 -5.33
CA ARG A 100 -24.44 17.39 -5.93
C ARG A 100 -23.84 17.59 -7.32
N LEU A 101 -24.31 18.54 -8.11
CA LEU A 101 -23.66 18.88 -9.40
C LEU A 101 -22.22 19.32 -9.18
N ARG A 102 -22.00 20.17 -8.16
CA ARG A 102 -20.65 20.63 -7.81
C ARG A 102 -19.78 19.47 -7.31
N ARG A 103 -20.31 18.61 -6.44
CA ARG A 103 -19.56 17.46 -5.89
C ARG A 103 -19.26 16.36 -6.91
N MET A 104 -20.02 16.28 -8.00
CA MET A 104 -19.83 15.28 -9.06
C MET A 104 -19.21 15.83 -10.36
N SER A 105 -18.96 17.14 -10.44
CA SER A 105 -18.32 17.77 -11.61
C SER A 105 -16.89 17.27 -11.81
N LEU A 106 -16.50 17.06 -13.08
CA LEU A 106 -15.10 16.82 -13.46
C LEU A 106 -14.28 18.11 -13.37
N ILE A 107 -14.93 19.28 -13.31
CA ILE A 107 -14.29 20.59 -13.24
C ILE A 107 -14.58 21.21 -11.88
N GLU A 108 -13.52 21.48 -11.13
CA GLU A 108 -13.55 22.21 -9.88
C GLU A 108 -13.37 23.70 -10.17
N GLU A 109 -14.24 24.54 -9.62
CA GLU A 109 -14.27 25.99 -9.87
C GLU A 109 -13.56 26.80 -8.76
N GLU A 110 -13.36 26.23 -7.57
CA GLU A 110 -12.76 26.92 -6.42
C GLU A 110 -11.23 26.95 -6.46
N GLY A 111 -10.64 28.13 -6.18
CA GLY A 111 -9.19 28.28 -6.14
C GLY A 111 -8.51 28.16 -7.52
N GLY A 112 -9.26 28.49 -8.58
CA GLY A 112 -8.88 28.37 -9.98
C GLY A 112 -9.38 27.07 -10.61
N LYS A 113 -9.77 27.12 -11.90
CA LYS A 113 -10.37 25.96 -12.58
C LYS A 113 -9.40 24.78 -12.65
N ARG A 114 -9.83 23.61 -12.17
CA ARG A 114 -9.03 22.38 -12.19
C ARG A 114 -9.86 21.21 -12.69
N ILE A 115 -9.20 20.27 -13.36
CA ILE A 115 -9.77 19.00 -13.77
C ILE A 115 -9.55 17.99 -12.65
N ASN A 116 -10.63 17.37 -12.18
CA ASN A 116 -10.60 16.28 -11.23
C ASN A 116 -10.45 14.95 -11.95
N MET A 117 -9.23 14.40 -11.93
CA MET A 117 -8.90 13.20 -12.69
C MET A 117 -9.56 11.95 -12.13
N ALA A 118 -9.81 11.90 -10.82
CA ALA A 118 -10.55 10.80 -10.21
C ALA A 118 -12.00 10.77 -10.70
N HIS A 119 -12.66 11.92 -10.78
CA HIS A 119 -14.02 12.02 -11.34
C HIS A 119 -14.04 11.64 -12.82
N LEU A 120 -13.03 12.06 -13.60
CA LEU A 120 -12.88 11.62 -14.98
C LEU A 120 -12.74 10.10 -15.10
N CYS A 121 -11.89 9.48 -14.27
CA CYS A 121 -11.74 8.02 -14.23
C CYS A 121 -13.06 7.32 -13.88
N ILE A 122 -13.76 7.79 -12.85
CA ILE A 122 -15.04 7.20 -12.43
C ILE A 122 -16.06 7.33 -13.55
N VAL A 123 -16.29 8.53 -14.10
CA VAL A 123 -17.31 8.75 -15.15
C VAL A 123 -16.97 8.01 -16.45
N GLY A 124 -15.69 7.91 -16.80
CA GLY A 124 -15.23 7.25 -18.02
C GLY A 124 -15.04 5.73 -17.93
N SER A 125 -15.29 5.10 -16.77
CA SER A 125 -15.09 3.66 -16.58
C SER A 125 -16.41 2.92 -16.29
N HIS A 126 -16.47 1.63 -16.61
CA HIS A 126 -17.61 0.76 -16.27
C HIS A 126 -17.45 0.07 -14.91
N ALA A 127 -16.24 0.03 -14.35
CA ALA A 127 -15.95 -0.53 -13.05
C ALA A 127 -14.94 0.34 -12.29
N VAL A 128 -15.11 0.42 -10.97
CA VAL A 128 -14.21 1.09 -10.04
C VAL A 128 -13.91 0.12 -8.90
N ASN A 129 -12.67 -0.05 -8.49
CA ASN A 129 -12.35 -0.90 -7.34
C ASN A 129 -11.35 -0.27 -6.37
N GLY A 130 -11.54 -0.55 -5.09
CA GLY A 130 -10.50 -0.40 -4.07
C GLY A 130 -9.63 -1.65 -3.96
N VAL A 131 -8.68 -1.61 -3.02
CA VAL A 131 -7.56 -2.56 -2.93
C VAL A 131 -7.43 -3.32 -1.61
N ALA A 132 -8.40 -3.13 -0.72
CA ALA A 132 -8.69 -3.90 0.48
C ALA A 132 -10.16 -3.65 0.83
N LYS A 133 -10.78 -4.54 1.61
CA LYS A 133 -12.20 -4.40 1.98
C LYS A 133 -12.50 -3.06 2.67
N ILE A 134 -11.79 -2.74 3.74
CA ILE A 134 -11.96 -1.48 4.50
C ILE A 134 -11.76 -0.24 3.62
N HIS A 135 -10.76 -0.27 2.74
CA HIS A 135 -10.49 0.81 1.80
C HIS A 135 -11.61 0.98 0.78
N SER A 136 -12.10 -0.12 0.19
CA SER A 136 -13.22 -0.08 -0.73
C SER A 136 -14.48 0.48 -0.07
N ASP A 137 -14.69 0.20 1.22
CA ASP A 137 -15.81 0.75 1.97
C ASP A 137 -15.65 2.26 2.23
N ILE A 138 -14.44 2.74 2.56
CA ILE A 138 -14.15 4.19 2.69
C ILE A 138 -14.34 4.91 1.35
N VAL A 139 -13.86 4.31 0.25
CA VAL A 139 -14.03 4.84 -1.11
C VAL A 139 -15.52 5.00 -1.46
N LYS A 140 -16.35 4.02 -1.12
CA LYS A 140 -17.80 4.06 -1.37
C LYS A 140 -18.56 5.01 -0.46
N THR A 141 -18.21 5.08 0.83
CA THR A 141 -19.04 5.75 1.84
C THR A 141 -18.60 7.18 2.13
N GLN A 142 -17.34 7.53 1.84
CA GLN A 142 -16.76 8.83 2.17
C GLN A 142 -16.23 9.54 0.92
N VAL A 143 -15.28 8.92 0.20
CA VAL A 143 -14.52 9.62 -0.86
C VAL A 143 -15.36 9.87 -2.10
N PHE A 144 -16.08 8.86 -2.59
CA PHE A 144 -16.90 8.95 -3.81
C PHE A 144 -18.36 8.58 -3.54
N LYS A 145 -18.87 8.99 -2.38
CA LYS A 145 -20.23 8.70 -1.91
C LYS A 145 -21.30 8.96 -2.97
N ASP A 146 -21.34 10.17 -3.54
CA ASP A 146 -22.36 10.55 -4.51
C ASP A 146 -22.29 9.70 -5.80
N PHE A 147 -21.09 9.30 -6.22
CA PHE A 147 -20.91 8.40 -7.37
C PHE A 147 -21.33 6.96 -7.03
N SER A 148 -21.00 6.47 -5.83
CA SER A 148 -21.38 5.13 -5.38
C SER A 148 -22.89 4.99 -5.14
N GLU A 149 -23.56 6.06 -4.69
CA GLU A 149 -25.03 6.09 -4.56
C GLU A 149 -25.71 6.04 -5.93
N LEU A 150 -25.11 6.68 -6.95
CA LEU A 150 -25.64 6.69 -8.31
C LEU A 150 -25.47 5.34 -9.03
N GLU A 151 -24.29 4.72 -8.91
CA GLU A 151 -23.95 3.48 -9.62
C GLU A 151 -23.34 2.44 -8.65
N PRO A 152 -24.12 1.86 -7.71
CA PRO A 152 -23.57 1.01 -6.64
C PRO A 152 -22.82 -0.23 -7.17
N ASP A 153 -23.33 -0.88 -8.21
CA ASP A 153 -22.76 -2.10 -8.81
C ASP A 153 -21.41 -1.85 -9.51
N LYS A 154 -21.12 -0.59 -9.84
CA LYS A 154 -19.86 -0.17 -10.45
C LYS A 154 -18.70 -0.26 -9.47
N PHE A 155 -18.94 -0.05 -8.18
CA PHE A 155 -17.91 -0.02 -7.16
C PHE A 155 -17.69 -1.42 -6.56
N GLN A 156 -16.48 -1.94 -6.70
CA GLN A 156 -16.08 -3.29 -6.30
C GLN A 156 -14.88 -3.27 -5.34
N ASN A 157 -14.56 -4.44 -4.78
CA ASN A 157 -13.30 -4.68 -4.10
C ASN A 157 -12.46 -5.68 -4.90
N LYS A 158 -11.14 -5.45 -4.94
CA LYS A 158 -10.13 -6.41 -5.39
C LYS A 158 -8.92 -6.27 -4.48
N THR A 159 -8.93 -7.02 -3.38
CA THR A 159 -7.84 -7.00 -2.40
C THR A 159 -6.51 -7.30 -3.09
N ASN A 160 -5.49 -6.50 -2.78
CA ASN A 160 -4.16 -6.69 -3.35
C ASN A 160 -3.59 -8.07 -3.03
N GLY A 161 -2.59 -8.49 -3.80
CA GLY A 161 -1.85 -9.70 -3.55
C GLY A 161 -0.38 -9.57 -3.89
N ILE A 162 0.37 -10.61 -3.56
CA ILE A 162 1.80 -10.74 -3.88
C ILE A 162 2.05 -12.06 -4.60
N THR A 163 3.05 -12.09 -5.47
CA THR A 163 3.45 -13.32 -6.15
C THR A 163 4.30 -14.20 -5.22
N PRO A 164 3.92 -15.45 -4.92
CA PRO A 164 4.73 -16.36 -4.10
C PRO A 164 6.03 -16.75 -4.80
N ARG A 165 6.10 -16.63 -6.14
CA ARG A 165 7.31 -16.95 -6.91
C ARG A 165 8.50 -16.06 -6.53
N ARG A 166 8.27 -14.75 -6.37
CA ARG A 166 9.33 -13.82 -5.93
C ARG A 166 9.45 -13.76 -4.42
N TRP A 167 8.31 -13.69 -3.73
CA TRP A 167 8.27 -13.36 -2.30
C TRP A 167 8.24 -14.58 -1.37
N LEU A 168 8.48 -15.78 -1.90
CA LEU A 168 8.77 -16.98 -1.13
C LEU A 168 9.86 -17.80 -1.84
N LEU A 169 9.59 -18.30 -3.04
CA LEU A 169 10.51 -19.23 -3.75
C LEU A 169 11.88 -18.60 -4.03
N LEU A 170 11.90 -17.40 -4.61
CA LEU A 170 13.15 -16.74 -4.97
C LEU A 170 13.89 -16.19 -3.74
N CYS A 171 13.18 -15.51 -2.83
CA CYS A 171 13.84 -14.81 -1.74
C CYS A 171 14.12 -15.68 -0.52
N ASN A 172 13.39 -16.79 -0.34
CA ASN A 172 13.50 -17.68 0.81
C ASN A 172 13.43 -19.15 0.38
N PRO A 173 14.40 -19.61 -0.43
CA PRO A 173 14.40 -20.97 -0.98
C PRO A 173 14.40 -22.03 0.12
N GLY A 174 15.11 -21.81 1.24
CA GLY A 174 15.12 -22.77 2.36
C GLY A 174 13.73 -22.99 2.98
N LEU A 175 12.89 -21.95 3.09
CA LEU A 175 11.51 -22.12 3.55
C LEU A 175 10.64 -22.77 2.47
N ALA A 176 10.84 -22.40 1.21
CA ALA A 176 10.09 -22.96 0.09
C ALA A 176 10.34 -24.47 -0.09
N GLU A 177 11.59 -24.91 0.03
CA GLU A 177 11.99 -26.33 0.00
C GLU A 177 11.38 -27.09 1.18
N LEU A 178 11.50 -26.54 2.40
CA LEU A 178 10.93 -27.16 3.60
C LEU A 178 9.40 -27.32 3.52
N ILE A 179 8.69 -26.34 2.95
CA ILE A 179 7.24 -26.45 2.69
C ILE A 179 6.98 -27.55 1.65
N ALA A 180 7.74 -27.57 0.55
CA ALA A 180 7.56 -28.55 -0.52
C ALA A 180 7.79 -29.99 -0.04
N GLU A 181 8.75 -30.23 0.84
CA GLU A 181 8.99 -31.54 1.46
C GLU A 181 7.79 -32.06 2.26
N LYS A 182 7.03 -31.16 2.89
CA LYS A 182 5.87 -31.54 3.73
C LYS A 182 4.57 -31.66 2.96
N ILE A 183 4.31 -30.78 1.98
CA ILE A 183 3.00 -30.67 1.32
C ILE A 183 3.03 -30.73 -0.22
N GLY A 184 4.21 -30.93 -0.82
CA GLY A 184 4.42 -30.89 -2.27
C GLY A 184 4.52 -29.47 -2.84
N GLU A 185 4.70 -29.35 -4.16
CA GLU A 185 4.99 -28.07 -4.84
C GLU A 185 3.75 -27.32 -5.37
N ASP A 186 2.54 -27.87 -5.21
CA ASP A 186 1.33 -27.27 -5.78
C ASP A 186 1.03 -25.87 -5.21
N TYR A 187 1.54 -25.56 -4.01
CA TYR A 187 1.37 -24.26 -3.36
C TYR A 187 1.94 -23.08 -4.17
N VAL A 188 2.85 -23.35 -5.11
CA VAL A 188 3.47 -22.34 -5.98
C VAL A 188 2.43 -21.70 -6.92
N LYS A 189 1.46 -22.51 -7.36
CA LYS A 189 0.36 -22.11 -8.26
C LYS A 189 -0.92 -21.80 -7.48
N ASP A 190 -1.16 -22.53 -6.39
CA ASP A 190 -2.32 -22.38 -5.53
C ASP A 190 -1.89 -22.17 -4.07
N LEU A 191 -1.75 -20.91 -3.65
CA LEU A 191 -1.25 -20.61 -2.30
C LEU A 191 -2.18 -21.09 -1.17
N SER A 192 -3.44 -21.42 -1.46
CA SER A 192 -4.37 -21.98 -0.47
C SER A 192 -3.91 -23.34 0.09
N GLN A 193 -3.05 -24.04 -0.64
CA GLN A 193 -2.45 -25.30 -0.20
C GLN A 193 -1.60 -25.17 1.07
N LEU A 194 -1.13 -23.94 1.40
CA LEU A 194 -0.40 -23.69 2.65
C LEU A 194 -1.22 -24.02 3.91
N THR A 195 -2.55 -24.07 3.82
CA THR A 195 -3.41 -24.48 4.95
C THR A 195 -3.14 -25.91 5.42
N LYS A 196 -2.59 -26.79 4.55
CA LYS A 196 -2.13 -28.14 4.92
C LYS A 196 -1.03 -28.12 5.98
N LEU A 197 -0.30 -27.01 6.13
CA LEU A 197 0.73 -26.87 7.16
C LEU A 197 0.15 -26.92 8.58
N HIS A 198 -1.15 -26.65 8.77
CA HIS A 198 -1.81 -26.79 10.07
C HIS A 198 -1.72 -28.22 10.66
N HIS A 199 -1.55 -29.25 9.82
CA HIS A 199 -1.36 -30.63 10.28
C HIS A 199 -0.04 -30.85 11.04
N PHE A 200 0.91 -29.91 10.94
CA PHE A 200 2.25 -30.02 11.53
C PHE A 200 2.45 -29.12 12.75
N LEU A 201 1.40 -28.51 13.30
CA LEU A 201 1.51 -27.61 14.48
C LEU A 201 2.07 -28.29 15.74
N GLY A 202 1.94 -29.62 15.87
CA GLY A 202 2.51 -30.41 16.95
C GLY A 202 3.83 -31.11 16.61
N ASP A 203 4.39 -30.87 15.42
CA ASP A 203 5.66 -31.46 14.99
C ASP A 203 6.83 -30.57 15.41
N ASP A 204 7.40 -30.85 16.60
CA ASP A 204 8.55 -30.14 17.15
C ASP A 204 9.79 -30.19 16.25
N VAL A 205 9.92 -31.20 15.37
CA VAL A 205 11.01 -31.26 14.41
C VAL A 205 10.78 -30.21 13.32
N PHE A 206 9.59 -30.20 12.72
CA PHE A 206 9.23 -29.23 11.69
C PHE A 206 9.30 -27.78 12.19
N LEU A 207 8.81 -27.50 13.40
CA LEU A 207 8.90 -26.17 14.01
C LEU A 207 10.35 -25.72 14.22
N ARG A 208 11.24 -26.64 14.61
CA ARG A 208 12.68 -26.36 14.71
C ARG A 208 13.31 -26.11 13.35
N GLU A 209 12.93 -26.85 12.31
CA GLU A 209 13.39 -26.63 10.94
C GLU A 209 12.99 -25.24 10.42
N ILE A 210 11.75 -24.81 10.63
CA ILE A 210 11.29 -23.44 10.30
C ILE A 210 12.14 -22.40 11.06
N SER A 211 12.36 -22.61 12.36
CA SER A 211 13.18 -21.70 13.17
C SER A 211 14.63 -21.64 12.68
N ASN A 212 15.21 -22.76 12.24
CA ASN A 212 16.56 -22.82 11.69
C ASN A 212 16.66 -22.03 10.38
N VAL A 213 15.69 -22.17 9.48
CA VAL A 213 15.62 -21.40 8.24
C VAL A 213 15.57 -19.88 8.54
N LYS A 214 14.76 -19.46 9.52
CA LYS A 214 14.73 -18.06 9.97
C LYS A 214 16.10 -17.60 10.46
N GLN A 215 16.75 -18.40 11.31
CA GLN A 215 18.04 -18.06 11.89
C GLN A 215 19.16 -17.97 10.83
N GLU A 216 19.14 -18.85 9.82
CA GLU A 216 20.05 -18.77 8.67
C GLU A 216 19.84 -17.51 7.84
N ASN A 217 18.57 -17.15 7.58
CA ASN A 217 18.25 -15.92 6.87
C ASN A 217 18.75 -14.68 7.64
N LYS A 218 18.60 -14.67 8.96
CA LYS A 218 19.14 -13.63 9.85
C LYS A 218 20.65 -13.56 9.81
N LEU A 219 21.34 -14.70 9.78
CA LEU A 219 22.80 -14.75 9.67
C LEU A 219 23.27 -14.19 8.32
N LYS A 220 22.67 -14.64 7.21
CA LYS A 220 22.94 -14.14 5.85
C LYS A 220 22.72 -12.63 5.75
N PHE A 221 21.64 -12.13 6.35
CA PHE A 221 21.35 -10.69 6.37
C PHE A 221 22.32 -9.90 7.27
N SER A 222 22.72 -10.46 8.42
CA SER A 222 23.72 -9.85 9.30
C SER A 222 25.08 -9.69 8.61
N GLN A 223 25.53 -10.72 7.90
CA GLN A 223 26.76 -10.69 7.11
C GLN A 223 26.69 -9.63 5.98
N PHE A 224 25.53 -9.52 5.33
CA PHE A 224 25.29 -8.47 4.35
C PHE A 224 25.39 -7.07 4.97
N LEU A 225 24.80 -6.85 6.15
CA LEU A 225 24.87 -5.57 6.85
C LEU A 225 26.29 -5.23 7.31
N GLU A 226 27.04 -6.21 7.82
CA GLU A 226 28.44 -6.01 8.19
C GLU A 226 29.29 -5.64 6.97
N LYS A 227 29.07 -6.30 5.83
CA LYS A 227 29.79 -6.02 4.59
C LYS A 227 29.48 -4.64 4.02
N GLU A 228 28.20 -4.32 3.85
CA GLU A 228 27.74 -3.14 3.11
C GLU A 228 27.61 -1.90 4.00
N TYR A 229 27.14 -2.05 5.24
CA TYR A 229 26.88 -0.94 6.17
C TYR A 229 27.96 -0.80 7.26
N LYS A 230 28.91 -1.74 7.36
CA LYS A 230 29.93 -1.78 8.41
C LYS A 230 29.34 -1.81 9.83
N VAL A 231 28.12 -2.31 9.96
CA VAL A 231 27.44 -2.47 11.25
C VAL A 231 27.37 -3.96 11.59
N LYS A 232 28.05 -4.35 12.67
CA LYS A 232 27.92 -5.69 13.24
C LYS A 232 26.71 -5.76 14.15
N ILE A 233 25.80 -6.68 13.86
CA ILE A 233 24.60 -6.94 14.66
C ILE A 233 24.60 -8.34 15.25
N ASN A 234 23.81 -8.53 16.31
CA ASN A 234 23.60 -9.83 16.94
C ASN A 234 22.50 -10.59 16.16
N PRO A 235 22.79 -11.70 15.44
CA PRO A 235 21.76 -12.45 14.74
C PRO A 235 20.79 -13.19 15.68
N ALA A 236 21.08 -13.29 16.98
CA ALA A 236 20.16 -13.84 17.97
C ALA A 236 19.22 -12.78 18.56
N SER A 237 19.37 -11.49 18.21
CA SER A 237 18.38 -10.47 18.57
C SER A 237 17.12 -10.62 17.73
N MET A 238 16.01 -10.07 18.20
CA MET A 238 14.80 -9.93 17.39
C MET A 238 15.03 -8.88 16.29
N PHE A 239 14.80 -9.26 15.03
CA PHE A 239 14.84 -8.35 13.89
C PHE A 239 13.47 -7.72 13.71
N ASP A 240 13.40 -6.46 14.15
CA ASP A 240 12.21 -5.61 14.16
C ASP A 240 12.29 -4.65 12.98
N VAL A 241 11.41 -4.81 11.99
CA VAL A 241 11.60 -4.24 10.64
C VAL A 241 10.43 -3.37 10.21
N GLN A 242 10.75 -2.12 9.85
CA GLN A 242 9.82 -1.17 9.24
C GLN A 242 10.38 -0.66 7.90
N VAL A 243 10.05 -1.34 6.80
CA VAL A 243 10.51 -0.96 5.45
C VAL A 243 9.35 -0.58 4.54
N LYS A 244 9.25 0.72 4.21
CA LYS A 244 8.20 1.30 3.37
C LYS A 244 8.59 2.73 2.99
N ARG A 245 7.80 3.40 2.15
CA ARG A 245 7.98 4.84 1.88
C ARG A 245 8.04 5.62 3.21
N ILE A 246 8.92 6.60 3.33
CA ILE A 246 8.95 7.46 4.52
C ILE A 246 7.85 8.50 4.37
N HIS A 247 6.87 8.47 5.28
CA HIS A 247 5.69 9.33 5.24
C HIS A 247 5.11 9.45 6.66
N GLU A 248 4.56 10.61 7.00
CA GLU A 248 3.99 10.86 8.33
C GLU A 248 2.91 9.85 8.73
N TYR A 249 1.95 9.53 7.84
CA TYR A 249 0.90 8.54 8.13
C TYR A 249 1.43 7.12 8.34
N LYS A 250 2.64 6.79 7.85
CA LYS A 250 3.30 5.48 8.05
C LYS A 250 4.05 5.39 9.37
N ARG A 251 4.12 6.51 10.12
CA ARG A 251 4.56 6.63 11.51
C ARG A 251 5.93 6.02 11.81
N GLN A 252 6.92 6.14 10.92
CA GLN A 252 8.32 5.84 11.26
C GLN A 252 8.83 6.71 12.43
N LEU A 253 8.27 7.92 12.58
CA LEU A 253 8.51 8.77 13.74
C LEU A 253 8.09 8.07 15.05
N MET A 254 6.92 7.43 15.09
CA MET A 254 6.44 6.70 16.27
C MET A 254 7.38 5.54 16.64
N ASN A 255 7.83 4.78 15.64
CA ASN A 255 8.82 3.72 15.87
C ASN A 255 10.15 4.29 16.40
N CYS A 256 10.64 5.40 15.85
CA CYS A 256 11.84 6.06 16.35
C CYS A 256 11.70 6.55 17.81
N LEU A 257 10.53 7.07 18.20
CA LEU A 257 10.24 7.43 19.59
C LEU A 257 10.21 6.19 20.51
N HIS A 258 9.71 5.06 20.02
CA HIS A 258 9.78 3.78 20.74
C HIS A 258 11.23 3.33 20.94
N VAL A 259 12.09 3.46 19.92
CA VAL A 259 13.55 3.21 20.02
C VAL A 259 14.20 4.07 21.10
N ILE A 260 13.92 5.37 21.12
CA ILE A 260 14.43 6.30 22.15
C ILE A 260 13.95 5.87 23.54
N THR A 261 12.70 5.43 23.67
CA THR A 261 12.14 4.91 24.92
C THR A 261 12.87 3.66 25.39
N MET A 262 13.13 2.70 24.49
CA MET A 262 13.91 1.50 24.81
C MET A 262 15.33 1.84 25.25
N TYR A 263 16.00 2.74 24.53
CA TYR A 263 17.33 3.24 24.87
C TYR A 263 17.36 3.82 26.30
N ASN A 264 16.44 4.73 26.62
CA ASN A 264 16.35 5.35 27.95
C ASN A 264 16.08 4.33 29.07
N ARG A 265 15.25 3.30 28.81
CA ARG A 265 14.99 2.23 29.77
C ARG A 265 16.24 1.37 30.02
N ILE A 266 17.01 1.06 28.98
CA ILE A 266 18.29 0.35 29.11
C ILE A 266 19.30 1.18 29.91
N LYS A 267 19.38 2.49 29.66
CA LYS A 267 20.28 3.39 30.40
C LYS A 267 19.92 3.55 31.87
N LYS A 268 18.61 3.57 32.17
CA LYS A 268 18.10 3.69 33.55
C LYS A 268 18.43 2.47 34.39
N ASP A 269 18.33 1.27 33.81
CA ASP A 269 18.69 0.02 34.49
C ASP A 269 19.48 -0.91 33.54
N PRO A 270 20.80 -0.72 33.44
CA PRO A 270 21.64 -1.51 32.55
C PRO A 270 21.79 -2.97 32.97
N LYS A 271 21.38 -3.37 34.18
CA LYS A 271 21.47 -4.77 34.64
C LYS A 271 20.21 -5.55 34.37
N LYS A 272 19.08 -4.87 34.13
CA LYS A 272 17.83 -5.51 33.73
C LYS A 272 18.01 -6.36 32.47
N LEU A 273 17.32 -7.50 32.45
CA LEU A 273 17.21 -8.38 31.30
C LEU A 273 16.26 -7.74 30.27
N PHE A 274 16.77 -7.56 29.05
CA PHE A 274 16.01 -7.12 27.89
C PHE A 274 16.18 -8.18 26.80
N VAL A 275 15.12 -8.48 26.06
CA VAL A 275 15.24 -9.23 24.80
C VAL A 275 16.04 -8.36 23.83
N PRO A 276 17.22 -8.79 23.36
CA PRO A 276 18.01 -7.99 22.44
C PRO A 276 17.22 -7.71 21.17
N ARG A 277 17.30 -6.47 20.65
CA ARG A 277 16.53 -6.04 19.48
C ARG A 277 17.41 -5.31 18.47
N THR A 278 17.29 -5.68 17.20
CA THR A 278 17.84 -4.92 16.09
C THR A 278 16.68 -4.29 15.32
N VAL A 279 16.52 -2.98 15.47
CA VAL A 279 15.48 -2.20 14.79
C VAL A 279 16.02 -1.75 13.43
N ILE A 280 15.32 -2.13 12.37
CA ILE A 280 15.72 -1.92 10.97
C ILE A 280 14.63 -1.11 10.28
N ILE A 281 14.93 0.16 10.02
CA ILE A 281 14.02 1.05 9.30
C ILE A 281 14.57 1.28 7.90
N GLY A 282 13.73 1.31 6.88
CA GLY A 282 14.19 1.55 5.50
C GLY A 282 13.13 2.19 4.64
N GLY A 283 13.55 3.03 3.70
CA GLY A 283 12.62 3.73 2.84
C GLY A 283 13.24 4.89 2.07
N LYS A 284 12.40 5.54 1.27
CA LYS A 284 12.72 6.77 0.55
C LYS A 284 11.69 7.84 0.90
N ALA A 285 12.15 9.08 1.03
CA ALA A 285 11.30 10.27 1.10
C ALA A 285 11.22 10.91 -0.29
N ALA A 286 10.07 11.52 -0.61
CA ALA A 286 9.95 12.32 -1.83
C ALA A 286 10.90 13.55 -1.76
N PRO A 287 11.49 14.01 -2.88
CA PRO A 287 12.51 15.06 -2.84
C PRO A 287 12.08 16.36 -2.16
N GLY A 288 10.83 16.79 -2.38
CA GLY A 288 10.24 17.99 -1.79
C GLY A 288 9.63 17.81 -0.40
N TYR A 289 9.59 16.57 0.12
CA TYR A 289 8.93 16.30 1.41
C TYR A 289 9.90 16.52 2.57
N HIS A 290 9.99 17.76 3.03
CA HIS A 290 10.95 18.17 4.07
C HIS A 290 10.79 17.38 5.38
N MET A 291 9.56 17.23 5.88
CA MET A 291 9.30 16.51 7.14
C MET A 291 9.73 15.03 7.07
N ALA A 292 9.44 14.33 5.96
CA ALA A 292 9.91 12.97 5.76
C ALA A 292 11.45 12.86 5.76
N LYS A 293 12.16 13.86 5.24
CA LYS A 293 13.64 13.91 5.29
C LYS A 293 14.16 14.18 6.70
N LEU A 294 13.45 15.01 7.50
CA LEU A 294 13.77 15.20 8.92
C LEU A 294 13.57 13.91 9.74
N ILE A 295 12.53 13.12 9.45
CA ILE A 295 12.33 11.81 10.08
C ILE A 295 13.51 10.88 9.78
N ILE A 296 13.99 10.83 8.52
CA ILE A 296 15.21 10.06 8.17
C ILE A 296 16.40 10.55 8.99
N LYS A 297 16.62 11.88 9.07
CA LYS A 297 17.73 12.46 9.83
C LYS A 297 17.64 12.13 11.32
N LEU A 298 16.45 12.15 11.91
CA LEU A 298 16.23 11.76 13.30
C LEU A 298 16.62 10.29 13.51
N ILE A 299 16.12 9.39 12.66
CA ILE A 299 16.42 7.95 12.78
C ILE A 299 17.91 7.68 12.67
N THR A 300 18.60 8.28 11.71
CA THR A 300 20.05 8.07 11.53
C THR A 300 20.87 8.66 12.68
N SER A 301 20.49 9.83 13.20
CA SER A 301 21.15 10.41 14.38
C SER A 301 20.89 9.62 15.67
N VAL A 302 19.69 9.07 15.86
CA VAL A 302 19.41 8.15 16.97
C VAL A 302 20.23 6.88 16.82
N ALA A 303 20.34 6.33 15.61
CA ALA A 303 21.13 5.14 15.34
C ALA A 303 22.61 5.33 15.67
N GLU A 304 23.18 6.49 15.33
CA GLU A 304 24.57 6.84 15.66
C GLU A 304 24.82 6.82 17.17
N VAL A 305 23.92 7.41 17.98
CA VAL A 305 24.05 7.40 19.45
C VAL A 305 23.88 5.99 20.01
N VAL A 306 22.81 5.30 19.64
CA VAL A 306 22.47 3.97 20.18
C VAL A 306 23.55 2.94 19.85
N ASN A 307 24.04 2.94 18.61
CA ASN A 307 24.98 1.91 18.14
C ASN A 307 26.38 2.06 18.74
N ASN A 308 26.76 3.26 19.19
CA ASN A 308 28.07 3.56 19.76
C ASN A 308 28.07 3.65 21.30
N ASP A 309 26.92 3.48 21.97
CA ASP A 309 26.85 3.49 23.43
C ASP A 309 27.26 2.13 24.04
N PRO A 310 28.38 2.05 24.78
CA PRO A 310 28.86 0.78 25.35
C PRO A 310 27.94 0.23 26.44
N VAL A 311 27.12 1.07 27.09
CA VAL A 311 26.14 0.63 28.10
C VAL A 311 25.00 -0.15 27.45
N VAL A 312 24.64 0.22 26.22
CA VAL A 312 23.63 -0.48 25.43
C VAL A 312 24.19 -1.75 24.81
N GLY A 313 25.40 -1.67 24.25
CA GLY A 313 26.11 -2.82 23.69
C GLY A 313 25.31 -3.55 22.61
N SER A 314 25.04 -4.84 22.83
CA SER A 314 24.28 -5.70 21.91
C SER A 314 22.78 -5.76 22.20
N LYS A 315 22.28 -5.05 23.23
CA LYS A 315 20.87 -5.10 23.65
C LYS A 315 19.95 -4.36 22.67
N LEU A 316 20.44 -3.29 22.06
CA LEU A 316 19.70 -2.52 21.07
C LEU A 316 20.65 -2.06 19.96
N LYS A 317 20.27 -2.33 18.73
CA LYS A 317 20.89 -1.78 17.52
C LYS A 317 19.83 -1.14 16.65
N VAL A 318 20.20 -0.08 15.93
CA VAL A 318 19.30 0.63 15.01
C VAL A 318 20.00 0.78 13.68
N ILE A 319 19.35 0.39 12.59
CA ILE A 319 19.91 0.46 11.25
C ILE A 319 18.91 1.18 10.34
N PHE A 320 19.41 2.12 9.54
CA PHE A 320 18.66 2.67 8.43
C PHE A 320 19.12 2.02 7.12
N LEU A 321 18.22 1.32 6.43
CA LEU A 321 18.48 0.70 5.13
C LEU A 321 18.35 1.74 4.02
N GLU A 322 19.50 2.16 3.50
CA GLU A 322 19.59 3.12 2.42
C GLU A 322 19.14 2.52 1.09
N ASN A 323 18.61 3.38 0.22
CA ASN A 323 18.18 3.02 -1.13
C ASN A 323 17.33 1.73 -1.19
N TYR A 324 16.37 1.63 -0.27
CA TYR A 324 15.46 0.48 -0.20
C TYR A 324 14.78 0.25 -1.57
N ARG A 325 14.87 -1.00 -2.03
CA ARG A 325 14.47 -1.48 -3.36
C ARG A 325 14.17 -2.98 -3.29
N VAL A 326 13.61 -3.54 -4.35
CA VAL A 326 13.21 -4.97 -4.42
C VAL A 326 14.35 -5.91 -4.00
N SER A 327 15.56 -5.73 -4.54
CA SER A 327 16.69 -6.59 -4.19
C SER A 327 17.11 -6.54 -2.71
N LEU A 328 16.83 -5.42 -2.02
CA LEU A 328 17.07 -5.31 -0.58
C LEU A 328 15.90 -5.89 0.21
N ALA A 329 14.68 -5.72 -0.28
CA ALA A 329 13.47 -6.35 0.25
C ALA A 329 13.60 -7.88 0.30
N GLU A 330 14.10 -8.50 -0.78
CA GLU A 330 14.35 -9.94 -0.89
C GLU A 330 15.35 -10.47 0.15
N LYS A 331 16.16 -9.60 0.76
CA LYS A 331 17.10 -9.98 1.82
C LYS A 331 16.53 -9.77 3.22
N VAL A 332 15.88 -8.64 3.46
CA VAL A 332 15.38 -8.28 4.80
C VAL A 332 14.09 -9.04 5.15
N ILE A 333 13.20 -9.28 4.18
CA ILE A 333 11.90 -9.93 4.43
C ILE A 333 12.06 -11.35 5.01
N PRO A 334 12.86 -12.26 4.42
CA PRO A 334 13.07 -13.60 4.97
C PRO A 334 13.72 -13.59 6.37
N ALA A 335 14.52 -12.57 6.67
CA ALA A 335 15.26 -12.42 7.93
C ALA A 335 14.45 -11.74 9.05
N THR A 336 13.24 -11.27 8.78
CA THR A 336 12.46 -10.48 9.75
C THR A 336 11.73 -11.39 10.74
N ASP A 337 11.78 -11.03 12.03
CA ASP A 337 10.99 -11.68 13.07
C ASP A 337 9.69 -10.91 13.32
N LEU A 338 9.78 -9.58 13.43
CA LEU A 338 8.65 -8.69 13.70
C LEU A 338 8.54 -7.62 12.60
N SER A 339 7.35 -7.48 12.04
CA SER A 339 7.02 -6.54 10.97
C SER A 339 6.16 -5.38 11.47
N GLU A 340 6.66 -4.16 11.32
CA GLU A 340 6.01 -2.92 11.76
C GLU A 340 5.00 -2.41 10.70
N GLN A 341 3.71 -2.58 10.97
CA GLN A 341 2.58 -2.21 10.12
C GLN A 341 1.69 -1.16 10.80
N ILE A 342 2.33 -0.07 11.19
CA ILE A 342 1.82 0.90 12.15
C ILE A 342 1.29 2.19 11.52
N SER A 343 0.62 2.13 10.38
CA SER A 343 0.02 3.35 9.80
C SER A 343 -1.08 3.91 10.72
N THR A 344 -1.46 5.18 10.59
CA THR A 344 -2.65 5.70 11.29
C THR A 344 -3.89 5.00 10.74
N ALA A 345 -4.79 4.50 11.60
CA ALA A 345 -5.97 3.77 11.13
C ALA A 345 -6.80 4.61 10.15
N GLY A 346 -7.18 4.02 9.02
CA GLY A 346 -7.94 4.67 7.94
C GLY A 346 -7.06 5.33 6.87
N THR A 347 -5.73 5.26 6.97
CA THR A 347 -4.82 5.93 6.01
C THR A 347 -4.10 4.97 5.06
N GLU A 348 -3.88 3.71 5.44
CA GLU A 348 -3.31 2.70 4.55
C GLU A 348 -4.41 2.02 3.73
N ALA A 349 -4.37 2.19 2.41
CA ALA A 349 -5.35 1.58 1.53
C ALA A 349 -5.32 0.03 1.54
N SER A 350 -4.16 -0.57 1.78
CA SER A 350 -3.99 -2.03 1.80
C SER A 350 -2.64 -2.35 2.45
N GLY A 351 -1.56 -2.24 1.69
CA GLY A 351 -0.26 -2.72 2.09
C GLY A 351 0.00 -4.12 1.53
N THR A 352 1.11 -4.28 0.81
CA THR A 352 1.59 -5.58 0.33
C THR A 352 2.91 -5.98 0.96
N GLY A 353 3.52 -5.08 1.75
CA GLY A 353 4.72 -5.41 2.53
C GLY A 353 4.40 -6.39 3.66
N ASN A 354 3.33 -6.11 4.40
CA ASN A 354 2.76 -6.97 5.45
C ASN A 354 2.51 -8.41 4.97
N MET A 355 1.89 -8.60 3.81
CA MET A 355 1.67 -9.93 3.20
C MET A 355 2.99 -10.67 2.96
N LYS A 356 4.05 -9.97 2.51
CA LYS A 356 5.35 -10.61 2.25
C LYS A 356 6.01 -11.05 3.54
N PHE A 357 5.92 -10.22 4.58
CA PHE A 357 6.45 -10.53 5.90
C PHE A 357 5.75 -11.74 6.51
N MET A 358 4.41 -11.75 6.52
CA MET A 358 3.62 -12.86 7.04
C MET A 358 3.89 -14.16 6.27
N LEU A 359 3.94 -14.13 4.94
CA LEU A 359 4.27 -15.30 4.12
C LEU A 359 5.66 -15.88 4.44
N ASN A 360 6.59 -15.06 4.94
CA ASN A 360 7.94 -15.48 5.34
C ASN A 360 8.05 -15.74 6.86
N GLY A 361 6.93 -15.88 7.57
CA GLY A 361 6.88 -16.23 8.99
C GLY A 361 7.28 -15.10 9.95
N ALA A 362 7.21 -13.84 9.52
CA ALA A 362 7.33 -12.70 10.43
C ALA A 362 5.98 -12.39 11.09
N LEU A 363 5.97 -12.17 12.40
CA LEU A 363 4.79 -11.71 13.12
C LEU A 363 4.56 -10.22 12.86
N THR A 364 3.30 -9.80 12.89
CA THR A 364 2.94 -8.40 12.63
C THR A 364 2.61 -7.68 13.92
N ILE A 365 3.21 -6.51 14.13
CA ILE A 365 2.70 -5.49 15.06
C ILE A 365 2.09 -4.36 14.23
N GLY A 366 0.83 -4.02 14.49
CA GLY A 366 0.13 -3.11 13.60
C GLY A 366 -1.19 -2.60 14.13
N THR A 367 -1.72 -1.60 13.44
CA THR A 367 -3.09 -1.12 13.62
C THR A 367 -4.08 -1.93 12.81
N MET A 368 -5.36 -1.85 13.18
CA MET A 368 -6.48 -2.34 12.36
C MET A 368 -6.71 -1.41 11.18
N ASP A 369 -5.84 -1.50 10.18
CA ASP A 369 -5.82 -0.66 8.99
C ASP A 369 -5.40 -1.44 7.75
N GLY A 370 -5.90 -1.04 6.58
CA GLY A 370 -5.59 -1.69 5.30
C GLY A 370 -5.75 -3.22 5.34
N ALA A 371 -4.76 -3.94 4.79
CA ALA A 371 -4.75 -5.39 4.71
C ALA A 371 -4.36 -6.08 6.03
N ASN A 372 -4.02 -5.33 7.10
CA ASN A 372 -3.82 -5.95 8.41
C ASN A 372 -5.14 -6.54 8.95
N VAL A 373 -6.28 -5.95 8.58
CA VAL A 373 -7.61 -6.46 8.95
C VAL A 373 -7.82 -7.84 8.34
N GLU A 374 -7.65 -7.96 7.02
CA GLU A 374 -7.77 -9.23 6.28
C GLU A 374 -6.73 -10.26 6.75
N MET A 375 -5.51 -9.81 7.11
CA MET A 375 -4.49 -10.69 7.69
C MET A 375 -4.88 -11.22 9.08
N ALA A 376 -5.52 -10.41 9.92
CA ALA A 376 -6.01 -10.85 11.23
C ALA A 376 -7.18 -11.84 11.09
N GLU A 377 -8.05 -11.63 10.10
CA GLU A 377 -9.15 -12.54 9.78
C GLU A 377 -8.64 -13.92 9.31
N GLU A 378 -7.64 -13.94 8.42
CA GLU A 378 -7.12 -15.18 7.82
C GLU A 378 -6.16 -15.94 8.75
N ALA A 379 -5.30 -15.23 9.50
CA ALA A 379 -4.31 -15.84 10.38
C ALA A 379 -4.79 -16.04 11.82
N GLY A 380 -5.93 -15.47 12.20
CA GLY A 380 -6.38 -15.36 13.59
C GLY A 380 -5.74 -14.16 14.30
N GLU A 381 -6.56 -13.35 14.96
CA GLU A 381 -6.12 -12.11 15.64
C GLU A 381 -5.10 -12.41 16.75
N GLU A 382 -5.17 -13.59 17.37
CA GLU A 382 -4.22 -14.05 18.39
C GLU A 382 -2.78 -14.24 17.87
N ASN A 383 -2.61 -14.36 16.55
CA ASN A 383 -1.30 -14.50 15.90
C ASN A 383 -0.71 -13.15 15.45
N LEU A 384 -1.37 -12.03 15.77
CA LEU A 384 -0.92 -10.68 15.50
C LEU A 384 -0.85 -9.84 16.79
N PHE A 385 0.04 -8.85 16.81
CA PHE A 385 0.13 -7.86 17.88
C PHE A 385 -0.62 -6.59 17.46
N ILE A 386 -1.94 -6.64 17.51
CA ILE A 386 -2.80 -5.51 17.16
C ILE A 386 -2.82 -4.46 18.29
N PHE A 387 -2.72 -3.18 17.94
CA PHE A 387 -2.81 -2.08 18.90
C PHE A 387 -3.37 -0.78 18.29
N GLY A 388 -3.67 0.17 19.17
CA GLY A 388 -4.04 1.53 18.82
C GLY A 388 -5.54 1.70 18.55
N MET A 389 -5.87 2.90 18.10
CA MET A 389 -7.23 3.32 17.74
C MET A 389 -7.71 2.63 16.46
N ARG A 390 -9.02 2.37 16.38
CA ARG A 390 -9.70 1.96 15.14
C ARG A 390 -10.06 3.20 14.32
N VAL A 391 -10.54 2.99 13.08
CA VAL A 391 -10.87 4.09 12.15
C VAL A 391 -11.92 5.03 12.75
N GLU A 392 -12.90 4.47 13.46
CA GLU A 392 -13.99 5.22 14.07
C GLU A 392 -13.49 6.10 15.22
N ASP A 393 -12.53 5.61 16.00
CA ASP A 393 -11.92 6.34 17.12
C ASP A 393 -11.07 7.52 16.61
N VAL A 394 -10.31 7.32 15.52
CA VAL A 394 -9.54 8.39 14.89
C VAL A 394 -10.48 9.48 14.36
N ALA A 395 -11.54 9.08 13.65
CA ALA A 395 -12.53 10.02 13.13
C ALA A 395 -13.29 10.79 14.23
N ALA A 396 -13.36 10.26 15.46
CA ALA A 396 -13.96 10.94 16.59
C ALA A 396 -13.02 11.98 17.23
N LEU A 397 -11.70 11.84 17.10
CA LEU A 397 -10.71 12.81 17.59
C LEU A 397 -10.53 14.02 16.68
N ASP A 398 -10.76 13.84 15.38
CA ASP A 398 -10.67 14.91 14.38
C ASP A 398 -11.91 15.82 14.33
N LYS A 399 -12.93 15.52 15.16
CA LYS A 399 -14.11 16.37 15.39
C LYS A 399 -13.90 17.26 16.59
#